data_AF-A0AAV1J1D6-F1
#
_entry.id   AF-A0AAV1J1D6-F1
#
_cell.length_a   1.000
_cell.length_b   1.000
_cell.length_c   1.000
_cell.angle_alpha   90.00
_cell.angle_beta   90.00
_cell.angle_gamma   90.00
#
_symmetry.space_group_name_H-M   'P 1'
#
loop_
_entity.id
_entity.type
_entity.pdbx_description
1 polymer ?
#
loop_
_entity_poly.entity_id
_entity_poly.type
_entity_poly.pdbx_seq_one_letter_code
_entity_poly.pdbx_strand_id
1 'polypeptide(L)'
;MLAVRRDLRHPKLRENQKPKRLTKLENITTRGTTMIYRTTQANWQRFNEKIRQSLKAHKITEAAMNQIEDTSSLEATVARYIQLVQEACDSAIPKLKHIKKSSIPWWNAEIEQLKKELEKKKRAIRCARLARREYVIKEYTEAKNSYELTVETTRVESWKRFCGSQTREGMWNGIYRILSKAQDR
;
A
#
# COMPACT_ATOMS: atom_id res chain seq x y z
N MET A 1 18.69 35.09 -54.91
CA MET A 1 19.83 34.22 -54.55
C MET A 1 20.24 34.57 -53.13
N LEU A 2 19.60 34.00 -52.12
CA LEU A 2 20.07 32.81 -51.36
C LEU A 2 21.51 32.95 -50.83
N ALA A 3 21.66 33.32 -49.54
CA ALA A 3 22.60 32.67 -48.63
C ALA A 3 22.42 33.11 -47.15
N VAL A 4 21.84 32.19 -46.39
CA VAL A 4 22.24 31.76 -45.03
C VAL A 4 22.30 32.84 -43.93
N ARG A 5 21.17 32.99 -43.21
CA ARG A 5 21.18 33.40 -41.80
C ARG A 5 21.97 32.35 -41.02
N ARG A 6 23.16 32.71 -40.52
CA ARG A 6 23.91 31.90 -39.55
C ARG A 6 23.15 31.91 -38.23
N ASP A 7 22.43 30.83 -37.95
CA ASP A 7 22.00 30.49 -36.60
C ASP A 7 23.23 30.43 -35.69
N LEU A 8 23.38 31.44 -34.84
CA LEU A 8 24.23 31.38 -33.66
C LEU A 8 23.60 30.40 -32.66
N ARG A 9 23.73 29.10 -32.95
CA ARG A 9 23.57 28.03 -31.97
C ARG A 9 24.68 28.21 -30.94
N HIS A 10 24.33 28.80 -29.80
CA HIS A 10 25.16 28.77 -28.60
C HIS A 10 25.42 27.30 -28.22
N PRO A 11 26.67 26.82 -28.21
CA PRO A 11 26.99 25.51 -27.72
C PRO A 11 27.30 25.60 -26.22
N LYS A 12 26.89 24.56 -25.49
CA LYS A 12 27.28 24.23 -24.11
C LYS A 12 26.55 24.97 -22.97
N LEU A 13 25.42 24.37 -22.56
CA LEU A 13 25.12 24.14 -21.15
C LEU A 13 24.62 22.70 -20.98
N ARG A 14 25.50 21.73 -21.24
CA ARG A 14 25.39 20.38 -20.68
C ARG A 14 26.54 20.24 -19.69
N GLU A 15 26.37 20.78 -18.49
CA GLU A 15 27.21 20.42 -17.37
C GLU A 15 26.36 20.22 -16.12
N ASN A 16 26.41 18.98 -15.64
CA ASN A 16 26.35 18.62 -14.23
C ASN A 16 25.05 18.94 -13.46
N GLN A 17 23.92 18.43 -13.94
CA GLN A 17 22.90 17.93 -13.00
C GLN A 17 23.04 16.41 -12.91
N LYS A 18 23.82 15.95 -11.92
CA LYS A 18 23.77 14.56 -11.45
C LYS A 18 22.28 14.21 -11.26
N PRO A 19 21.78 13.09 -11.80
CA PRO A 19 20.40 12.71 -11.52
C PRO A 19 20.25 12.63 -10.01
N LYS A 20 19.38 13.48 -9.44
CA LYS A 20 18.98 13.39 -8.04
C LYS A 20 18.64 11.94 -7.79
N ARG A 21 19.41 11.29 -6.91
CA ARG A 21 19.18 9.94 -6.42
C ARG A 21 17.70 9.88 -6.10
N LEU A 22 16.91 9.14 -6.88
CA LEU A 22 15.50 8.91 -6.58
C LEU A 22 15.49 8.34 -5.18
N THR A 23 15.15 9.19 -4.21
CA THR A 23 15.07 8.85 -2.81
C THR A 23 14.08 7.71 -2.75
N LYS A 24 14.64 6.53 -2.43
CA LYS A 24 13.97 5.29 -2.04
C LYS A 24 12.45 5.49 -2.02
N LEU A 25 11.77 5.15 -3.12
CA LEU A 25 10.36 4.84 -3.03
C LEU A 25 10.30 3.67 -2.06
N GLU A 26 10.08 3.99 -0.79
CA GLU A 26 9.75 3.01 0.22
C GLU A 26 8.47 2.39 -0.27
N ASN A 27 8.62 1.28 -1.00
CA ASN A 27 7.55 0.35 -1.23
C ASN A 27 7.16 -0.10 0.17
N ILE A 28 6.17 0.58 0.74
CA ILE A 28 5.42 0.16 1.91
C ILE A 28 4.74 -1.13 1.45
N THR A 29 5.50 -2.20 1.57
CA THR A 29 5.01 -3.56 1.53
C THR A 29 4.35 -3.72 2.89
N THR A 30 3.16 -3.14 3.06
CA THR A 30 2.22 -3.64 4.03
C THR A 30 1.92 -5.06 3.60
N ARG A 31 2.74 -6.00 4.08
CA ARG A 31 2.27 -7.37 4.28
C ARG A 31 0.97 -7.18 5.06
N GLY A 32 -0.15 -7.56 4.47
CA GLY A 32 -1.42 -7.52 5.18
C GLY A 32 -1.22 -8.31 6.46
N THR A 33 -1.19 -7.64 7.60
CA THR A 33 -1.14 -8.35 8.86
C THR A 33 -2.50 -9.00 9.06
N THR A 34 -2.52 -10.23 9.52
CA THR A 34 -3.74 -10.90 10.00
C THR A 34 -4.24 -10.28 11.31
N MET A 35 -3.47 -9.37 11.92
CA MET A 35 -3.86 -8.68 13.14
C MET A 35 -4.96 -7.63 12.88
N ILE A 36 -6.08 -7.79 13.58
CA ILE A 36 -7.21 -6.86 13.55
C ILE A 36 -6.96 -5.65 14.44
N TYR A 37 -6.30 -5.85 15.59
CA TYR A 37 -6.13 -4.85 16.64
C TYR A 37 -4.69 -4.36 16.79
N ARG A 38 -4.53 -3.08 17.11
CA ARG A 38 -3.22 -2.48 17.37
C ARG A 38 -2.89 -2.60 18.85
N THR A 39 -2.37 -3.77 19.23
CA THR A 39 -2.08 -4.13 20.62
C THR A 39 -1.08 -3.19 21.31
N THR A 40 -0.22 -2.51 20.56
CA THR A 40 0.71 -1.50 21.09
C THR A 40 0.02 -0.25 21.64
N GLN A 41 -1.23 0.01 21.23
CA GLN A 41 -2.04 1.15 21.68
C GLN A 41 -3.25 0.69 22.50
N ALA A 42 -3.19 -0.53 23.05
CA ALA A 42 -4.25 -1.09 23.87
C ALA A 42 -4.35 -0.36 25.21
N ASN A 43 -5.56 0.10 25.57
CA ASN A 43 -5.85 0.52 26.93
C ASN A 43 -6.29 -0.69 27.76
N TRP A 44 -5.33 -1.38 28.36
CA TRP A 44 -5.59 -2.60 29.14
C TRP A 44 -6.47 -2.37 30.37
N GLN A 45 -6.44 -1.17 30.96
CA GLN A 45 -7.31 -0.83 32.07
C GLN A 45 -8.78 -0.83 31.62
N ARG A 46 -9.08 -0.11 30.53
CA ARG A 46 -10.43 -0.07 29.95
C ARG A 46 -10.91 -1.46 29.52
N PHE A 47 -10.01 -2.28 28.95
CA PHE A 47 -10.30 -3.67 28.61
C PHE A 47 -10.70 -4.48 29.85
N ASN A 48 -9.89 -4.43 30.91
CA ASN A 48 -10.11 -5.16 32.14
C ASN A 48 -11.41 -4.74 32.85
N GLU A 49 -11.71 -3.45 32.87
CA GLU A 49 -12.97 -2.95 33.43
C GLU A 49 -14.17 -3.44 32.61
N LYS A 50 -14.11 -3.32 31.29
CA LYS A 50 -15.19 -3.74 30.39
C LYS A 50 -15.45 -5.23 30.48
N ILE A 51 -14.42 -6.08 30.46
CA ILE A 51 -14.59 -7.54 30.52
C ILE A 51 -15.17 -7.97 31.87
N ARG A 52 -14.72 -7.37 32.98
CA ARG A 52 -15.28 -7.66 34.31
C ARG A 52 -16.75 -7.26 34.41
N GLN A 53 -17.13 -6.10 33.86
CA GLN A 53 -18.53 -5.66 33.81
C GLN A 53 -19.38 -6.60 32.95
N SER A 54 -18.90 -6.95 31.76
CA SER A 54 -19.61 -7.85 30.83
C SER A 54 -19.78 -9.26 31.41
N LEU A 55 -18.75 -9.86 32.02
CA LEU A 55 -18.85 -11.19 32.62
C LEU A 55 -19.86 -11.23 33.78
N LYS A 56 -19.87 -10.18 34.62
CA LYS A 56 -20.87 -10.04 35.69
C LYS A 56 -22.28 -9.90 35.14
N ALA A 57 -22.48 -9.05 34.13
CA ALA A 57 -23.79 -8.83 33.50
C ALA A 57 -24.35 -10.11 32.86
N HIS A 58 -23.50 -10.89 32.19
CA HIS A 58 -23.88 -12.13 31.53
C HIS A 58 -23.84 -13.37 32.44
N LYS A 59 -23.54 -13.20 33.74
CA LYS A 59 -23.46 -14.27 34.76
C LYS A 59 -22.56 -15.44 34.34
N ILE A 60 -21.51 -15.15 33.57
CA ILE A 60 -20.50 -16.15 33.19
C ILE A 60 -19.56 -16.32 34.38
N THR A 61 -19.95 -17.19 35.30
CA THR A 61 -19.23 -17.49 36.54
C THR A 61 -18.92 -18.98 36.59
N GLU A 62 -17.88 -19.37 37.32
CA GLU A 62 -17.49 -20.78 37.50
C GLU A 62 -18.66 -21.68 37.95
N ALA A 63 -19.50 -21.18 38.87
CA ALA A 63 -20.69 -21.90 39.32
C ALA A 63 -21.72 -22.16 38.20
N ALA A 64 -21.86 -21.24 37.24
CA ALA A 64 -22.76 -21.39 36.10
C ALA A 64 -22.19 -22.38 35.07
N MET A 65 -20.86 -22.44 34.93
CA MET A 65 -20.19 -23.42 34.05
C MET A 65 -20.32 -24.84 34.59
N ASN A 66 -20.29 -25.04 35.91
CA ASN A 66 -20.43 -26.36 36.53
C ASN A 66 -21.86 -26.95 36.43
N GLN A 67 -22.86 -26.13 36.10
CA GLN A 67 -24.25 -26.55 35.92
C GLN A 67 -24.58 -26.92 34.47
N ILE A 68 -23.61 -26.78 33.56
CA ILE A 68 -23.79 -27.11 32.15
C ILE A 68 -23.65 -28.62 31.96
N GLU A 69 -24.77 -29.30 31.73
CA GLU A 69 -24.82 -30.74 31.48
C GLU A 69 -24.81 -31.09 29.98
N ASP A 70 -25.17 -30.13 29.12
CA ASP A 70 -25.29 -30.34 27.67
C ASP A 70 -24.19 -29.64 26.86
N THR A 71 -23.64 -30.36 25.89
CA THR A 71 -22.66 -29.89 24.91
C THR A 71 -23.12 -28.65 24.14
N SER A 72 -24.39 -28.57 23.75
CA SER A 72 -24.92 -27.41 23.02
C SER A 72 -24.91 -26.14 23.89
N SER A 73 -25.29 -26.29 25.16
CA SER A 73 -25.28 -25.18 26.12
C SER A 73 -23.85 -24.72 26.48
N LEU A 74 -22.87 -25.64 26.45
CA LEU A 74 -21.45 -25.31 26.58
C LEU A 74 -20.96 -24.47 25.41
N GLU A 75 -21.19 -24.92 24.17
CA GLU A 75 -20.81 -24.20 22.95
C GLU A 75 -21.43 -22.79 22.90
N ALA A 76 -22.71 -22.67 23.28
CA ALA A 76 -23.39 -21.38 23.37
C ALA A 76 -22.72 -20.44 24.39
N THR A 77 -22.26 -20.98 25.52
CA THR A 77 -21.56 -20.21 26.56
C THR A 77 -20.17 -19.78 26.08
N VAL A 78 -19.43 -20.66 25.41
CA VAL A 78 -18.12 -20.36 24.81
C VAL A 78 -18.25 -19.28 23.74
N ALA A 79 -19.22 -19.42 22.82
CA ALA A 79 -19.49 -18.43 21.79
C ALA A 79 -19.79 -17.05 22.40
N ARG A 80 -20.60 -17.02 23.48
CA ARG A 80 -20.90 -15.79 24.21
C ARG A 80 -19.66 -15.21 24.87
N TYR A 81 -18.82 -16.02 25.51
CA TYR A 81 -17.57 -15.56 26.11
C TYR A 81 -16.64 -14.92 25.07
N ILE A 82 -16.47 -15.57 23.91
CA ILE A 82 -15.69 -15.05 22.78
C ILE A 82 -16.25 -13.69 22.33
N GLN A 83 -17.56 -13.56 22.21
CA GLN A 83 -18.21 -12.30 21.85
C GLN A 83 -17.89 -11.18 22.86
N LEU A 84 -17.96 -11.46 24.16
CA LEU A 84 -17.65 -10.45 25.19
C LEU A 84 -16.19 -10.02 25.15
N VAL A 85 -15.26 -10.95 24.89
CA VAL A 85 -13.85 -10.64 24.68
C VAL A 85 -13.67 -9.76 23.45
N GLN A 86 -14.37 -10.03 22.34
CA GLN A 86 -14.33 -9.19 21.15
C GLN A 86 -14.87 -7.79 21.41
N GLU A 87 -16.00 -7.65 22.12
CA GLU A 87 -16.56 -6.34 22.49
C GLU A 87 -15.63 -5.54 23.41
N ALA A 88 -14.97 -6.21 24.37
CA ALA A 88 -13.98 -5.58 25.22
C ALA A 88 -12.78 -5.09 24.40
N CYS A 89 -12.26 -5.92 23.47
CA CYS A 89 -11.21 -5.54 22.53
C CYS A 89 -11.61 -4.33 21.67
N ASP A 90 -12.82 -4.34 21.09
CA ASP A 90 -13.34 -3.25 20.26
C ASP A 90 -13.43 -1.91 21.02
N SER A 91 -13.73 -1.97 22.32
CA SER A 91 -13.82 -0.78 23.16
C SER A 91 -12.46 -0.22 23.60
N ALA A 92 -11.45 -1.07 23.73
CA ALA A 92 -10.20 -0.75 24.42
C ALA A 92 -8.97 -0.70 23.50
N ILE A 93 -9.04 -1.36 22.34
CA ILE A 93 -7.92 -1.50 21.42
C ILE A 93 -8.33 -0.95 20.05
N PRO A 94 -7.63 0.08 19.53
CA PRO A 94 -7.90 0.59 18.20
C PRO A 94 -7.74 -0.51 17.13
N LYS A 95 -8.72 -0.63 16.23
CA LYS A 95 -8.60 -1.50 15.05
C LYS A 95 -7.53 -0.96 14.10
N LEU A 96 -6.78 -1.85 13.47
CA LEU A 96 -5.89 -1.47 12.38
C LEU A 96 -6.75 -0.95 11.23
N LYS A 97 -6.49 0.29 10.83
CA LYS A 97 -7.04 0.81 9.58
C LYS A 97 -6.36 0.08 8.43
N HIS A 98 -7.13 -0.65 7.65
CA HIS A 98 -6.69 -1.05 6.32
C HIS A 98 -6.58 0.22 5.49
N ILE A 99 -5.36 0.76 5.40
CA ILE A 99 -5.06 1.83 4.45
C ILE A 99 -5.23 1.20 3.07
N LYS A 100 -6.38 1.46 2.43
CA LYS A 100 -6.54 1.20 1.01
C LYS A 100 -5.41 1.94 0.33
N LYS A 101 -4.50 1.20 -0.30
CA LYS A 101 -3.43 1.83 -1.09
C LYS A 101 -4.14 2.73 -2.10
N SER A 102 -3.99 4.04 -1.96
CA SER A 102 -4.52 4.97 -2.94
C SER A 102 -3.79 4.68 -4.24
N SER A 103 -4.42 3.90 -5.11
CA SER A 103 -3.83 3.59 -6.40
C SER A 103 -3.70 4.91 -7.13
N ILE A 104 -2.47 5.23 -7.51
CA ILE A 104 -2.21 6.42 -8.30
C ILE A 104 -3.04 6.28 -9.58
N PRO A 105 -3.74 7.31 -10.09
CA PRO A 105 -4.70 7.15 -11.18
C PRO A 105 -4.13 6.54 -12.47
N TRP A 106 -2.83 6.69 -12.69
CA TRP A 106 -2.10 6.10 -13.82
C TRP A 106 -1.47 4.73 -13.50
N TRP A 107 -1.55 4.27 -12.25
CA TRP A 107 -1.04 2.97 -11.85
C TRP A 107 -2.09 1.90 -12.11
N ASN A 108 -1.82 1.03 -13.07
CA ASN A 108 -2.71 -0.03 -13.51
C ASN A 108 -2.19 -1.42 -13.07
N ALA A 109 -3.01 -2.45 -13.27
CA ALA A 109 -2.65 -3.83 -12.91
C ALA A 109 -1.45 -4.37 -13.70
N GLU A 110 -1.24 -3.88 -14.94
CA GLU A 110 -0.13 -4.26 -15.80
C GLU A 110 1.22 -3.81 -15.22
N ILE A 111 1.35 -2.53 -14.85
CA ILE A 111 2.55 -2.00 -14.20
C ILE A 111 2.83 -2.73 -12.88
N GLU A 112 1.78 -3.03 -12.10
CA GLU A 112 1.92 -3.80 -10.86
C GLU A 112 2.45 -5.22 -11.13
N GLN A 113 1.98 -5.88 -12.18
CA GLN A 113 2.46 -7.20 -12.57
C GLN A 113 3.91 -7.16 -13.06
N LEU A 114 4.26 -6.20 -13.91
CA LEU A 114 5.62 -5.99 -14.38
C LEU A 114 6.58 -5.70 -13.22
N LYS A 115 6.15 -4.90 -12.24
CA LYS A 115 6.92 -4.64 -11.01
C LYS A 115 7.16 -5.91 -10.20
N LYS A 116 6.17 -6.78 -10.05
CA LYS A 116 6.32 -8.07 -9.36
C LYS A 116 7.31 -8.98 -10.08
N GLU A 117 7.21 -9.10 -11.40
CA GLU A 117 8.15 -9.88 -12.20
C GLU A 117 9.58 -9.31 -12.13
N LEU A 118 9.72 -7.99 -12.13
CA LEU A 118 11.01 -7.32 -11.95
C LEU A 118 11.63 -7.64 -10.58
N GLU A 119 10.87 -7.58 -9.50
CA GLU A 119 11.36 -7.93 -8.16
C GLU A 119 11.69 -9.42 -8.03
N LYS A 120 10.93 -10.30 -8.70
CA LYS A 120 11.23 -11.74 -8.80
C LYS A 120 12.56 -11.97 -9.51
N LYS A 121 12.78 -11.34 -10.67
CA LYS A 121 14.04 -11.43 -11.44
C LYS A 121 15.22 -10.83 -10.67
N LYS A 122 15.01 -9.70 -9.98
CA LYS A 122 16.00 -9.11 -9.08
C LYS A 122 16.36 -10.03 -7.91
N ARG A 123 15.39 -10.77 -7.36
CA ARG A 123 15.66 -11.83 -6.36
C ARG A 123 16.46 -12.98 -6.99
N ALA A 124 16.13 -13.39 -8.22
CA ALA A 124 16.86 -14.43 -8.93
C ALA A 124 18.35 -14.07 -9.12
N ILE A 125 18.70 -12.82 -9.44
CA ILE A 125 20.11 -12.38 -9.53
C ILE A 125 20.85 -12.64 -8.21
N ARG A 126 20.22 -12.36 -7.07
CA ARG A 126 20.84 -12.57 -5.74
C ARG A 126 21.10 -14.05 -5.43
N CYS A 127 20.29 -14.94 -6.00
CA CYS A 127 20.36 -16.39 -5.75
C CYS A 127 21.05 -17.18 -6.88
N ALA A 128 21.40 -16.53 -7.99
CA ALA A 128 21.97 -17.18 -9.15
C ALA A 128 23.42 -17.64 -8.91
N ARG A 129 23.71 -18.87 -9.32
CA ARG A 129 25.09 -19.39 -9.45
C ARG A 129 25.84 -18.62 -10.53
N LEU A 130 27.17 -18.50 -10.40
CA LEU A 130 28.02 -17.72 -11.32
C LEU A 130 27.78 -18.06 -12.80
N ALA A 131 27.72 -19.35 -13.14
CA ALA A 131 27.50 -19.83 -14.50
C ALA A 131 26.17 -19.38 -15.14
N ARG A 132 25.14 -19.08 -14.34
CA ARG A 132 23.82 -18.63 -14.83
C ARG A 132 23.60 -17.13 -14.62
N ARG A 133 24.55 -16.44 -13.97
CA ARG A 133 24.37 -15.07 -13.51
C ARG A 133 24.19 -14.10 -14.66
N GLU A 134 24.98 -14.25 -15.73
CA GLU A 134 24.90 -13.39 -16.91
C GLU A 134 23.52 -13.47 -17.58
N TYR A 135 23.02 -14.69 -17.79
CA TYR A 135 21.68 -14.91 -18.34
C TYR A 135 20.58 -14.27 -17.46
N VAL A 136 20.63 -14.47 -16.14
CA VAL A 136 19.64 -13.92 -15.20
C VAL A 136 19.72 -12.38 -15.14
N ILE A 137 20.90 -11.80 -15.33
CA ILE A 137 21.07 -10.33 -15.43
C ILE A 137 20.45 -9.82 -16.73
N LYS A 138 20.63 -10.52 -17.85
CA LYS A 138 20.02 -10.16 -19.13
C LYS A 138 18.49 -10.17 -19.04
N GLU A 139 17.91 -11.24 -18.50
CA GLU A 139 16.45 -11.35 -18.30
C GLU A 139 15.88 -10.24 -17.40
N TYR A 140 16.63 -9.85 -16.36
CA TYR A 140 16.27 -8.74 -15.49
C TYR A 140 16.34 -7.40 -16.24
N THR A 141 17.37 -7.19 -17.04
CA THR A 141 17.57 -5.95 -17.82
C THR A 141 16.44 -5.76 -18.83
N GLU A 142 16.06 -6.83 -19.54
CA GLU A 142 14.91 -6.81 -20.45
C GLU A 142 13.60 -6.48 -19.72
N ALA A 143 13.34 -7.13 -18.58
CA ALA A 143 12.16 -6.83 -17.77
C ALA A 143 12.16 -5.42 -17.17
N LYS A 144 13.34 -4.88 -16.88
CA LYS A 144 13.50 -3.50 -16.41
C LYS A 144 13.13 -2.51 -17.50
N ASN A 145 13.64 -2.72 -18.72
CA ASN A 145 13.33 -1.85 -19.85
C ASN A 145 11.83 -1.85 -20.18
N SER A 146 11.18 -3.03 -20.18
CA SER A 146 9.74 -3.11 -20.43
C SER A 146 8.92 -2.44 -19.32
N TYR A 147 9.29 -2.62 -18.06
CA TYR A 147 8.66 -1.93 -16.93
C TYR A 147 8.80 -0.41 -17.03
N GLU A 148 10.02 0.10 -17.26
CA GLU A 148 10.29 1.54 -17.35
C GLU A 148 9.51 2.18 -18.51
N LEU A 149 9.53 1.54 -19.69
CA LEU A 149 8.77 1.98 -20.85
C LEU A 149 7.25 2.03 -20.57
N THR A 150 6.71 0.99 -19.95
CA THR A 150 5.26 0.90 -19.64
C THR A 150 4.86 1.96 -18.62
N VAL A 151 5.70 2.22 -17.61
CA VAL A 151 5.45 3.26 -16.61
C VAL A 151 5.46 4.64 -17.28
N GLU A 152 6.43 4.94 -18.13
CA GLU A 152 6.55 6.23 -18.78
C GLU A 152 5.38 6.49 -19.74
N THR A 153 5.05 5.52 -20.58
CA THR A 153 3.92 5.59 -21.53
C THR A 153 2.61 5.78 -20.80
N THR A 154 2.29 4.93 -19.82
CA THR A 154 1.04 5.01 -19.05
C THR A 154 0.93 6.33 -18.27
N ARG A 155 2.04 6.82 -17.70
CA ARG A 155 2.06 8.12 -17.01
C ARG A 155 1.73 9.26 -17.97
N VAL A 156 2.35 9.27 -19.15
CA VAL A 156 2.12 10.30 -20.18
C VAL A 156 0.70 10.22 -20.73
N GLU A 157 0.20 9.01 -21.01
CA GLU A 157 -1.17 8.80 -21.50
C GLU A 157 -2.22 9.22 -20.48
N SER A 158 -2.02 8.87 -19.21
CA SER A 158 -2.91 9.32 -18.15
C SER A 158 -2.91 10.84 -18.02
N TRP A 159 -1.74 11.49 -18.14
CA TRP A 159 -1.66 12.95 -18.14
C TRP A 159 -2.36 13.58 -19.35
N LYS A 160 -2.17 13.02 -20.56
CA LYS A 160 -2.88 13.46 -21.77
C LYS A 160 -4.38 13.32 -21.62
N ARG A 161 -4.85 12.18 -21.10
CA ARG A 161 -6.26 11.91 -20.82
C ARG A 161 -6.84 12.89 -19.79
N PHE A 162 -6.08 13.18 -18.73
CA PHE A 162 -6.46 14.16 -17.72
C PHE A 162 -6.60 15.56 -18.33
N CYS A 163 -5.65 15.99 -19.16
CA CYS A 163 -5.71 17.28 -19.84
C CYS A 163 -6.91 17.35 -20.81
N GLY A 164 -7.18 16.28 -21.56
CA GLY A 164 -8.26 16.21 -22.54
C GLY A 164 -9.68 16.11 -21.95
N SER A 165 -9.83 15.70 -20.69
CA SER A 165 -11.14 15.61 -20.03
C SER A 165 -11.62 16.94 -19.43
N GLN A 166 -10.76 17.96 -19.36
CA GLN A 166 -11.11 19.28 -18.82
C GLN A 166 -11.86 20.09 -19.86
N THR A 167 -13.17 20.27 -19.67
CA THR A 167 -14.04 21.00 -20.64
C THR A 167 -14.61 22.32 -20.10
N ARG A 168 -14.57 22.60 -18.79
CA ARG A 168 -15.17 23.82 -18.20
C ARG A 168 -14.41 24.46 -17.03
N GLU A 169 -13.48 23.76 -16.38
CA GLU A 169 -12.62 24.33 -15.34
C GLU A 169 -11.24 24.66 -15.94
N GLY A 170 -10.63 25.78 -15.55
CA GLY A 170 -9.25 26.09 -15.96
C GLY A 170 -8.29 24.99 -15.53
N MET A 171 -7.28 24.67 -16.34
CA MET A 171 -6.30 23.57 -16.10
C MET A 171 -5.76 23.53 -14.65
N TRP A 172 -5.60 24.69 -14.04
CA TRP A 172 -5.08 24.85 -12.69
C TRP A 172 -6.04 24.38 -11.59
N ASN A 173 -7.36 24.53 -11.76
CA ASN A 173 -8.34 24.12 -10.75
C ASN A 173 -8.34 22.60 -10.52
N GLY A 174 -8.22 21.82 -11.60
CA GLY A 174 -8.07 20.37 -11.51
C GLY A 174 -6.77 19.96 -10.80
N ILE A 175 -5.67 20.64 -11.09
CA ILE A 175 -4.37 20.41 -10.44
C ILE A 175 -4.46 20.75 -8.94
N TYR A 176 -5.05 21.89 -8.57
CA TYR A 176 -5.22 22.29 -7.17
C TYR A 176 -6.06 21.29 -6.37
N ARG A 177 -7.14 20.71 -6.94
CA ARG A 177 -7.90 19.63 -6.28
C ARG A 177 -7.05 18.38 -6.04
N ILE A 178 -6.20 18.00 -7.00
CA ILE A 178 -5.32 16.83 -6.85
C ILE A 178 -4.26 17.09 -5.78
N LEU A 179 -3.67 18.29 -5.76
CA LEU A 179 -2.66 18.70 -4.79
C LEU A 179 -3.23 18.82 -3.38
N SER A 180 -4.41 19.45 -3.21
CA SER A 180 -5.11 19.51 -1.92
C SER A 180 -5.41 18.11 -1.37
N LYS A 181 -5.94 17.19 -2.20
CA LYS A 181 -6.13 15.77 -1.81
C LYS A 181 -4.84 14.99 -1.55
N ALA A 182 -3.69 15.49 -2.00
CA ALA A 182 -2.39 14.90 -1.71
C ALA A 182 -1.79 15.46 -0.41
N GLN A 183 -2.18 16.67 0.00
CA GLN A 183 -1.69 17.36 1.19
C GLN A 183 -2.47 16.99 2.46
N ASP A 184 -3.75 16.64 2.32
CA ASP A 184 -4.57 16.07 3.41
C ASP A 184 -4.29 14.56 3.67
N ARG A 185 -3.21 14.01 3.08
CA ARG A 185 -2.83 12.60 3.10
C ARG A 185 -1.60 12.36 3.94
#